data_AF-A0A1W6MPJ0-F1
#
_entry.id   AF-A0A1W6MPJ0-F1
#
_cell.length_a   1.000
_cell.length_b   1.000
_cell.length_c   1.000
_cell.angle_alpha   90.00
_cell.angle_beta   90.00
_cell.angle_gamma   90.00
#
_symmetry.space_group_name_H-M   'P 1'
#
loop_
_entity.id
_entity.type
_entity.pdbx_description
1 polymer ?
#
loop_
_entity_poly.entity_id
_entity_poly.type
_entity_poly.pdbx_seq_one_letter_code
_entity_poly.pdbx_strand_id
1 'polypeptide(L)' 'MQKVITVTTHTNIIDKDDKFTEKEYTKLNEYLEDGYEVKQVVPVVTNSDSSYMYSITFVLEK' A
#
# COMPACT_ATOMS: atom_id res chain seq x y z
N MET A 1 13.98 13.19 5.73
CA MET A 1 14.35 11.77 5.87
C MET A 1 13.40 10.93 5.03
N GLN A 2 13.94 10.08 4.16
CA GLN A 2 13.14 9.23 3.27
C GLN A 2 12.98 7.82 3.85
N LYS A 3 11.77 7.26 3.76
CA LYS A 3 11.44 5.86 4.10
C LYS A 3 10.72 5.22 2.92
N VAL A 4 10.94 3.92 2.74
CA VAL A 4 10.24 3.11 1.75
C VAL A 4 9.60 1.94 2.48
N ILE A 5 8.30 1.75 2.28
CA ILE A 5 7.57 0.62 2.85
C ILE A 5 6.85 -0.12 1.73
N THR A 6 6.76 -1.44 1.85
CA THR A 6 5.98 -2.28 0.93
C THR A 6 4.90 -2.96 1.75
N VAL A 7 3.67 -2.83 1.31
CA VAL A 7 2.49 -3.44 1.93
C VAL A 7 1.88 -4.40 0.92
N THR A 8 1.60 -5.63 1.36
CA THR A 8 0.90 -6.61 0.55
C THR A 8 -0.57 -6.58 0.93
N THR A 9 -1.43 -6.22 -0.04
CA THR A 9 -2.88 -6.08 0.11
C THR A 9 -3.58 -7.18 -0.69
N HIS A 10 -4.74 -7.60 -0.19
CA HIS A 10 -5.61 -8.57 -0.85
C HIS A 10 -6.75 -7.81 -1.56
N THR A 11 -6.47 -7.01 -2.58
CA THR A 11 -7.59 -6.42 -3.36
C THR A 11 -8.11 -7.45 -4.35
N ASN A 12 -9.37 -7.82 -4.13
CA ASN A 12 -10.17 -8.45 -5.15
C ASN A 12 -10.51 -7.36 -6.19
N ILE A 13 -9.83 -7.36 -7.35
CA ILE A 13 -9.95 -6.35 -8.43
C ILE A 13 -11.38 -6.36 -9.07
N ILE A 14 -12.32 -7.13 -8.51
CA ILE A 14 -13.69 -7.27 -8.99
C ILE A 14 -14.59 -6.17 -8.41
N ASP A 15 -14.26 -5.58 -7.25
CA ASP A 15 -15.02 -4.46 -6.67
C ASP A 15 -14.19 -3.17 -6.70
N LYS A 16 -14.40 -2.37 -7.75
CA LYS A 16 -13.82 -1.02 -7.87
C LYS A 16 -14.36 -0.02 -6.84
N ASP A 17 -15.41 -0.39 -6.11
CA ASP A 17 -16.12 0.50 -5.18
C ASP A 17 -15.75 0.28 -3.70
N ASP A 18 -15.11 -0.85 -3.34
CA ASP A 18 -14.69 -1.09 -1.95
C ASP A 18 -13.32 -0.45 -1.69
N LYS A 19 -13.41 0.81 -1.26
CA LYS A 19 -12.29 1.67 -0.91
C LYS A 19 -11.55 1.12 0.32
N PHE A 20 -10.25 0.93 0.15
CA PHE A 20 -9.19 1.13 1.15
C PHE A 20 -9.65 1.04 2.62
N THR A 21 -9.53 -0.15 3.23
CA THR A 21 -9.80 -0.27 4.67
C THR A 21 -8.50 -0.16 5.46
N GLU A 22 -8.50 0.61 6.56
CA GLU A 22 -7.32 0.86 7.43
C GLU A 22 -6.59 -0.41 7.88
N LYS A 23 -7.28 -1.55 7.93
CA LYS A 23 -6.72 -2.84 8.34
C LYS A 23 -5.62 -3.36 7.42
N GLU A 24 -5.61 -2.95 6.14
CA GLU A 24 -4.61 -3.43 5.19
C GLU A 24 -3.27 -2.69 5.30
N TYR A 25 -3.22 -1.52 5.96
CA TYR A 25 -2.07 -0.61 5.90
C TYR A 25 -1.61 -0.10 7.27
N THR A 26 -1.69 -0.91 8.34
CA THR A 26 -1.30 -0.51 9.71
C THR A 26 0.08 0.17 9.75
N LYS A 27 1.07 -0.38 9.02
CA LYS A 27 2.42 0.17 8.98
C LYS A 27 2.53 1.50 8.22
N LEU A 28 1.67 1.76 7.24
CA LEU A 28 1.58 3.06 6.60
C LEU A 28 1.00 4.08 7.58
N ASN A 29 -0.10 3.73 8.26
CA ASN A 29 -0.76 4.60 9.23
C ASN A 29 0.17 5.01 10.36
N GLU A 30 0.97 4.08 10.91
CA GLU A 30 2.00 4.40 11.91
C GLU A 30 2.94 5.51 11.42
N TYR A 31 3.41 5.45 10.17
CA TYR A 31 4.29 6.49 9.64
C TYR A 31 3.58 7.80 9.33
N LEU A 32 2.31 7.74 8.93
CA LEU A 32 1.49 8.95 8.73
C LEU A 32 1.26 9.67 10.07
N GLU A 33 0.96 8.93 11.15
CA GLU A 33 0.83 9.47 12.51
C GLU A 33 2.14 10.05 13.03
N ASP A 34 3.28 9.43 12.70
CA ASP A 34 4.62 9.95 12.97
C ASP A 34 4.95 11.22 12.17
N GLY A 35 4.08 11.68 11.25
CA GLY A 35 4.25 12.90 10.47
C GLY A 35 5.07 12.73 9.19
N TYR A 36 5.15 11.50 8.64
CA TYR A 36 5.63 11.29 7.29
C TYR A 36 4.51 11.53 6.27
N GLU A 37 4.87 12.02 5.10
CA GLU A 37 3.95 12.21 3.98
C GLU A 37 4.25 11.21 2.86
N VAL A 38 3.20 10.68 2.23
CA VAL A 38 3.34 9.87 1.01
C VAL A 38 3.72 10.78 -0.14
N LYS A 39 4.91 10.57 -0.71
CA LYS A 39 5.37 11.29 -1.91
C LYS A 39 5.13 10.50 -3.19
N GLN A 40 5.20 9.17 -3.11
CA GLN A 40 4.99 8.30 -4.26
C GLN A 40 4.37 6.97 -3.86
N VAL A 41 3.49 6.47 -4.71
CA VAL A 41 2.89 5.13 -4.61
C VAL A 41 3.27 4.35 -5.86
N VAL A 42 3.90 3.20 -5.69
CA VAL A 42 4.34 2.31 -6.77
C VAL A 42 3.62 0.96 -6.63
N PRO A 43 2.66 0.65 -7.51
CA PRO A 43 2.05 -0.67 -7.53
C PRO A 43 3.07 -1.68 -8.07
N VAL A 44 3.28 -2.78 -7.34
CA VAL A 44 4.06 -3.93 -7.80
C VAL A 44 3.08 -4.94 -8.36
N VAL A 45 3.00 -5.00 -9.70
CA VAL A 45 2.19 -5.98 -10.42
C VAL A 45 3.02 -7.25 -10.57
N THR A 46 2.74 -8.28 -9.79
CA THR A 46 3.28 -9.62 -10.03
C THR A 46 2.48 -10.28 -11.15
N ASN A 47 3.18 -11.00 -12.05
CA ASN A 47 2.56 -11.72 -13.17
C ASN A 47 1.40 -12.59 -12.66
N SER A 48 0.30 -12.54 -13.39
CA SER A 48 -1.03 -13.06 -13.06
C SER A 48 -1.07 -14.58 -12.92
N ASP A 49 -0.49 -15.11 -11.85
CA ASP A 49 -0.69 -16.49 -11.41
C ASP A 49 -1.71 -16.51 -10.27
N SER A 50 -2.98 -16.19 -10.56
CA SER A 50 -4.14 -16.42 -9.67
C SER A 50 -4.06 -15.92 -8.21
N SER A 51 -3.01 -15.20 -7.83
CA SER A 51 -2.79 -14.73 -6.48
C SER A 51 -3.58 -13.43 -6.31
N TYR A 52 -4.62 -13.48 -5.50
CA TYR A 52 -5.49 -12.37 -5.08
C TYR A 52 -4.75 -11.29 -4.25
N MET A 53 -3.43 -11.20 -4.39
CA MET A 53 -2.54 -10.35 -3.59
C MET A 53 -1.65 -9.56 -4.53
N TYR A 54 -1.52 -8.27 -4.25
CA TYR A 54 -0.58 -7.39 -4.93
C TYR A 54 0.14 -6.57 -3.86
N SER A 55 1.39 -6.22 -4.15
CA SER A 55 2.17 -5.38 -3.25
C SER A 55 2.14 -3.94 -3.72
N ILE A 56 1.96 -3.01 -2.80
CA ILE A 56 2.08 -1.57 -3.04
C ILE A 56 3.28 -1.08 -2.26
N THR A 57 4.17 -0.36 -2.93
CA THR A 57 5.30 0.31 -2.29
C THR A 57 4.97 1.79 -2.12
N PHE A 58 5.12 2.30 -0.90
CA PHE A 58 4.97 3.72 -0.56
C PHE A 58 6.34 4.31 -0.28
N VAL A 59 6.63 5.45 -0.92
CA VAL A 59 7.78 6.29 -0.61
C VAL A 59 7.27 7.43 0.28
N LEU A 60 7.86 7.52 1.47
CA LEU A 60 7.49 8.43 2.55
C LEU A 60 8.62 9.41 2.82
N GLU A 61 8.30 10.67 3.11
CA GLU A 61 9.27 11.68 3.51
C GLU A 61 8.79 12.50 4.71
N LYS A 62 9.75 12.90 5.54
CA LYS A 62 9.56 13.79 6.71
C LYS A 62 10.68 14.82 6.78
#